data_AF-A0A958DCX6-F1
#
_entry.id   AF-A0A958DCX6-F1
#
_cell.length_a   1.000
_cell.length_b   1.000
_cell.length_c   1.000
_cell.angle_alpha   90.00
_cell.angle_beta   90.00
_cell.angle_gamma   90.00
#
_symmetry.space_group_name_H-M   'P 1'
#
loop_
_entity.id
_entity.type
_entity.pdbx_description
1 polymer ?
#
loop_
_entity_poly.entity_id
_entity_poly.type
_entity_poly.pdbx_seq_one_letter_code
_entity_poly.pdbx_strand_id
1 'polypeptide(L)'
;MNEVMSRRTFLKHAGVGAAVCAAGGLAVQPALASEGTSSANAWGVLVDLTRCNGCDSCALACKQANQRPEEDQIPNQLSSDSYSFVDRRVYVGDAGQEQQMPVKRQCMHCLHPACVSACTVGALTKTPDG
;
A
#
# COMPACT_ATOMS: atom_id res chain seq x y z
N MET A 1 -51.69 -16.63 -21.96
CA MET A 1 -51.68 -17.86 -21.15
C MET A 1 -50.33 -17.91 -20.46
N ASN A 2 -50.28 -17.48 -19.20
CA ASN A 2 -49.03 -17.45 -18.44
C ASN A 2 -48.89 -18.79 -17.73
N GLU A 3 -47.99 -19.64 -18.22
CA GLU A 3 -47.57 -20.87 -17.53
C GLU A 3 -46.82 -20.45 -16.25
N VAL A 4 -47.51 -20.54 -15.11
CA VAL A 4 -46.90 -20.32 -13.79
C VAL A 4 -45.98 -21.51 -13.50
N MET A 5 -44.68 -21.23 -13.44
CA MET A 5 -43.64 -22.23 -13.19
C MET A 5 -43.96 -23.09 -11.95
N SER A 6 -44.15 -24.40 -12.16
CA SER A 6 -44.46 -25.36 -11.10
C SER A 6 -43.28 -25.54 -10.13
N ARG A 7 -43.58 -25.71 -8.83
CA ARG A 7 -42.59 -25.98 -7.77
C ARG A 7 -41.67 -27.16 -8.11
N ARG A 8 -42.20 -28.18 -8.79
CA ARG A 8 -41.42 -29.35 -9.24
C ARG A 8 -40.44 -28.99 -10.37
N THR A 9 -40.84 -28.10 -11.26
CA THR A 9 -39.99 -27.58 -12.33
C THR A 9 -38.89 -26.68 -11.75
N PHE A 10 -39.23 -25.83 -10.78
CA PHE A 10 -38.25 -25.02 -10.05
C PHE A 10 -37.21 -25.89 -9.33
N LEU A 11 -37.64 -26.92 -8.58
CA LEU A 11 -36.71 -27.80 -7.85
C LEU A 11 -35.79 -28.60 -8.79
N LYS A 12 -36.28 -29.01 -9.97
CA LYS A 12 -35.44 -29.66 -10.97
C LYS A 12 -34.35 -28.72 -11.52
N HIS A 13 -34.69 -27.47 -11.79
CA HIS A 13 -33.72 -26.49 -12.31
C HIS A 13 -32.76 -25.99 -11.21
N ALA A 14 -33.24 -25.83 -9.97
CA ALA A 14 -32.41 -25.48 -8.83
C ALA A 14 -31.38 -26.58 -8.49
N GLY A 15 -31.79 -27.86 -8.59
CA GLY A 15 -30.88 -29.00 -8.41
C GLY A 15 -29.79 -29.09 -9.47
N VAL A 16 -30.10 -28.74 -10.73
CA VAL A 16 -29.12 -28.68 -11.82
C VAL A 16 -28.13 -27.53 -11.61
N GLY A 17 -28.59 -26.36 -11.14
CA GLY A 17 -27.71 -25.23 -10.81
C GLY A 17 -26.72 -25.52 -9.69
N ALA A 18 -27.15 -26.25 -8.65
CA ALA A 18 -26.27 -26.64 -7.54
C ALA A 18 -25.19 -27.65 -7.95
N ALA A 19 -25.49 -28.57 -8.88
CA ALA A 19 -24.53 -29.55 -9.38
C ALA A 19 -23.42 -28.92 -10.22
N VAL A 20 -23.71 -27.84 -10.97
CA VAL A 20 -22.69 -27.09 -11.73
C VAL A 20 -21.70 -26.39 -10.81
N CYS A 21 -22.16 -25.84 -9.68
CA CYS A 21 -21.27 -25.24 -8.68
C CYS A 21 -20.42 -26.26 -7.90
N ALA A 22 -20.87 -27.51 -7.80
CA ALA A 22 -20.14 -28.58 -7.09
C ALA A 22 -19.13 -29.33 -7.98
N ALA A 23 -19.43 -29.49 -9.28
CA ALA A 23 -18.56 -30.17 -10.24
C ALA A 23 -17.52 -29.24 -10.88
N GLY A 24 -17.82 -27.95 -10.99
CA GLY A 24 -16.82 -26.93 -11.23
C GLY A 24 -16.06 -26.69 -9.94
N GLY A 25 -15.20 -27.64 -9.56
CA GLY A 25 -14.31 -27.48 -8.42
C GLY A 25 -13.75 -26.08 -8.49
N LEU A 26 -13.98 -25.29 -7.45
CA LEU A 26 -13.22 -24.07 -7.26
C LEU A 26 -11.77 -24.53 -7.27
N ALA A 27 -11.11 -24.39 -8.41
CA ALA A 27 -9.68 -24.36 -8.48
C ALA A 27 -9.33 -23.16 -7.62
N VAL A 28 -9.14 -23.43 -6.32
CA VAL A 28 -8.47 -22.54 -5.40
C VAL A 28 -7.07 -22.46 -5.99
N GLN A 29 -6.90 -21.55 -6.94
CA GLN A 29 -5.58 -21.15 -7.35
C GLN A 29 -4.92 -20.67 -6.07
N PRO A 30 -3.75 -21.22 -5.70
CA PRO A 30 -3.02 -20.65 -4.58
C PRO A 30 -2.90 -19.15 -4.87
N ALA A 31 -3.20 -18.32 -3.88
CA ALA A 31 -2.93 -16.90 -3.97
C ALA A 31 -1.41 -16.74 -4.02
N LEU A 32 -0.84 -16.88 -5.21
CA LEU A 32 0.55 -16.56 -5.46
C LEU A 32 0.70 -15.07 -5.29
N ALA A 33 1.81 -14.66 -4.67
CA ALA A 33 2.19 -13.25 -4.68
C ALA A 33 2.23 -12.79 -6.14
N SER A 34 1.64 -11.62 -6.43
CA SER A 34 1.79 -10.99 -7.74
C SER A 34 3.28 -10.92 -8.08
N GLU A 35 3.66 -11.16 -9.34
CA GLU A 35 5.01 -10.81 -9.76
C GLU A 35 5.11 -9.29 -9.79
N GLY A 36 6.08 -8.74 -9.05
CA GLY A 36 6.27 -7.32 -8.95
C GLY A 36 6.91 -6.83 -10.23
N THR A 37 6.18 -6.06 -11.04
CA THR A 37 6.77 -5.50 -12.25
C THR A 37 7.75 -4.40 -11.84
N SER A 38 9.04 -4.64 -12.05
CA SER A 38 10.11 -3.65 -11.89
C SER A 38 10.85 -3.56 -13.21
N SER A 39 10.91 -2.37 -13.81
CA SER A 39 11.72 -2.15 -15.01
C SER A 39 13.21 -2.27 -14.68
N ALA A 40 14.05 -2.49 -15.70
CA ALA A 40 15.51 -2.41 -15.56
C ALA A 40 15.98 -1.01 -15.11
N ASN A 41 15.11 0.00 -15.25
CA ASN A 41 15.35 1.40 -14.90
C ASN A 41 14.56 1.84 -13.65
N ALA A 42 14.19 0.90 -12.78
CA ALA A 42 13.37 1.22 -11.61
C ALA A 42 14.09 2.16 -10.62
N TRP A 43 13.33 3.10 -10.05
CA TRP A 43 13.79 4.04 -9.05
C TRP A 43 13.70 3.45 -7.64
N GLY A 44 14.68 3.80 -6.81
CA GLY A 44 14.70 3.46 -5.40
C GLY A 44 15.30 4.61 -4.59
N VAL A 45 14.87 4.72 -3.34
CA VAL A 45 15.43 5.70 -2.38
C VAL A 45 16.03 4.94 -1.22
N LEU A 46 17.34 5.07 -1.03
CA LEU A 46 18.05 4.59 0.15
C LEU A 46 18.20 5.72 1.16
N VAL A 47 17.72 5.48 2.39
CA VAL A 47 17.97 6.37 3.54
C VAL A 47 18.87 5.62 4.51
N ASP A 48 20.14 6.01 4.56
CA ASP A 48 21.10 5.45 5.50
C ASP A 48 20.90 6.05 6.90
N LEU A 49 20.26 5.28 7.78
CA LEU A 49 19.95 5.68 9.15
C LEU A 49 21.21 5.81 10.02
N THR A 50 22.32 5.16 9.66
CA THR A 50 23.58 5.27 10.43
C THR A 50 24.22 6.65 10.30
N ARG A 51 23.83 7.41 9.27
CA ARG A 51 24.31 8.76 8.98
C ARG A 51 23.25 9.83 9.19
N CYS A 52 22.02 9.43 9.48
CA CYS A 52 20.93 10.36 9.72
C CYS A 52 21.12 11.03 11.09
N ASN A 53 21.27 12.35 11.10
CA ASN A 53 21.37 13.15 12.32
C ASN A 53 20.04 13.83 12.72
N GLY A 54 18.96 13.56 11.98
CA GLY A 54 17.64 14.13 12.24
C GLY A 54 17.54 15.65 12.03
N CYS A 55 18.26 16.22 11.06
CA CYS A 55 18.22 17.66 10.78
C CYS A 55 16.96 18.18 10.04
N ASP A 56 15.98 17.33 9.72
CA ASP A 56 14.74 17.66 9.00
C ASP A 56 14.87 18.30 7.61
N SER A 57 16.09 18.54 7.11
CA SER A 57 16.34 19.17 5.80
C SER A 57 15.66 18.42 4.66
N CYS A 58 15.62 17.08 4.72
CA CYS A 58 14.93 16.26 3.73
C CYS A 58 13.41 16.47 3.70
N ALA A 59 12.80 16.82 4.84
CA ALA A 59 11.37 17.07 4.95
C ALA A 59 11.02 18.48 4.45
N LEU A 60 11.80 19.48 4.85
CA LEU A 60 11.65 20.87 4.36
C LEU A 60 11.87 20.96 2.86
N ALA A 61 12.94 20.34 2.34
CA ALA A 61 13.20 20.29 0.91
C ALA A 61 12.08 19.59 0.12
N CYS A 62 11.43 18.57 0.72
CA CYS A 62 10.28 17.91 0.12
C CYS A 62 9.08 18.88 0.00
N LYS A 63 8.81 19.70 1.03
CA LYS A 63 7.77 20.73 0.97
C LYS A 63 8.06 21.75 -0.13
N GLN A 64 9.28 22.29 -0.15
CA GLN A 64 9.72 23.26 -1.17
C GLN A 64 9.60 22.69 -2.60
N ALA A 65 10.13 21.49 -2.84
CA ALA A 65 10.11 20.86 -4.16
C ALA A 65 8.68 20.55 -4.65
N ASN A 66 7.74 20.32 -3.73
CA ASN A 66 6.35 20.02 -4.05
C ASN A 66 5.40 21.21 -3.83
N GLN A 67 5.93 22.41 -3.55
CA GLN A 67 5.15 23.63 -3.31
C GLN A 67 4.04 23.41 -2.28
N ARG A 68 4.39 22.78 -1.15
CA ARG A 68 3.46 22.57 -0.03
C ARG A 68 3.43 23.81 0.88
N PRO A 69 2.30 24.13 1.54
CA PRO A 69 2.21 25.31 2.39
C PRO A 69 3.18 25.23 3.58
N GLU A 70 3.52 26.40 4.16
CA GLU A 70 4.40 26.52 5.33
C GLU A 70 5.79 25.87 5.10
N GLU A 71 6.45 26.18 3.98
CA GLU A 71 7.68 25.50 3.53
C GLU A 71 8.82 25.47 4.56
N ASP A 72 8.85 26.43 5.48
CA ASP A 72 9.82 26.56 6.57
C ASP A 72 9.42 25.83 7.86
N GLN A 73 8.17 25.37 7.97
CA GLN A 73 7.69 24.62 9.12
C GLN A 73 8.10 23.15 9.04
N ILE A 74 8.85 22.69 10.05
CA ILE A 74 9.25 21.29 10.20
C ILE A 74 8.00 20.42 10.44
N PRO A 75 7.71 19.45 9.55
CA PRO A 75 6.60 18.55 9.75
C PRO A 75 6.92 17.49 10.80
N ASN A 76 5.89 17.07 11.54
CA ASN A 76 5.98 16.02 12.56
C ASN A 76 5.13 14.78 12.22
N GLN A 77 4.41 14.80 11.11
CA GLN A 77 3.58 13.70 10.61
C GLN A 77 3.36 13.81 9.11
N LEU A 78 2.81 12.75 8.50
CA LEU A 78 2.35 12.80 7.11
C LEU A 78 0.99 13.51 7.02
N SER A 79 0.83 14.36 6.01
CA SER A 79 -0.42 15.03 5.68
C SER A 79 -0.48 15.37 4.19
N SER A 80 -1.58 15.98 3.72
CA SER A 80 -1.67 16.57 2.38
C SER A 80 -0.61 17.66 2.13
N ASP A 81 -0.10 18.24 3.20
CA ASP A 81 0.81 19.38 3.21
C ASP A 81 2.24 18.94 3.52
N SER A 82 2.46 17.67 3.85
CA SER A 82 3.77 17.14 4.28
C SER A 82 3.90 15.67 3.91
N TYR A 83 4.64 15.39 2.83
CA TYR A 83 4.81 14.03 2.29
C TYR A 83 5.95 13.25 2.95
N SER A 84 6.74 13.91 3.79
CA SER A 84 7.74 13.25 4.62
C SER A 84 7.96 14.00 5.93
N PHE A 85 8.44 13.29 6.95
CA PHE A 85 8.88 13.85 8.22
C PHE A 85 9.97 12.98 8.85
N VAL A 86 10.66 13.45 9.88
CA VAL A 86 11.63 12.64 10.64
C VAL A 86 11.02 12.23 11.99
N ASP A 87 10.75 10.94 12.13
CA ASP A 87 10.28 10.31 13.36
C ASP A 87 11.47 10.05 14.29
N ARG A 88 11.45 10.58 15.51
CA ARG A 88 12.53 10.40 16.50
C ARG A 88 12.13 9.32 17.49
N ARG A 89 12.52 8.08 17.18
CA ARG A 89 12.15 6.93 18.01
C ARG A 89 13.12 6.78 19.17
N VAL A 90 12.59 6.59 20.37
CA VAL A 90 13.41 6.20 21.52
C VAL A 90 13.57 4.69 21.50
N TYR A 91 14.80 4.23 21.64
CA TYR A 91 15.14 2.83 21.85
C TYR A 91 16.09 2.70 23.04
N VAL A 92 15.97 1.58 23.75
CA VAL A 92 16.88 1.26 24.86
C VAL A 92 17.97 0.37 24.29
N GLY A 93 19.21 0.87 24.29
CA GLY A 93 20.36 0.07 23.87
C GLY A 93 20.73 -0.99 24.92
N ASP A 94 21.63 -1.92 24.56
CA ASP A 94 22.04 -3.04 25.42
C ASP A 94 22.60 -2.59 26.78
N ALA A 95 23.16 -1.38 26.85
CA ALA A 95 23.68 -0.76 28.09
C ALA A 95 22.59 -0.08 28.95
N GLY A 96 21.31 -0.27 28.63
CA GLY A 96 20.17 0.31 29.35
C GLY A 96 19.98 1.82 29.14
N GLN A 97 20.74 2.43 28.24
CA GLN A 97 20.63 3.86 27.94
C GLN A 97 19.56 4.09 26.86
N GLU A 98 18.69 5.08 27.09
CA GLU A 98 17.79 5.59 26.06
C GLU A 98 18.57 6.32 24.98
N GLN A 99 18.30 5.98 23.73
CA GLN A 99 18.89 6.61 22.56
C GLN A 99 17.79 7.02 21.60
N GLN A 100 17.96 8.15 20.92
CA GLN A 100 17.05 8.58 19.86
C GLN A 100 17.58 8.13 18.50
N MET A 101 16.73 7.45 17.74
CA MET A 101 16.97 7.08 16.35
C MET A 101 16.07 7.93 15.44
N PRO A 102 16.63 8.87 14.66
CA PRO A 102 15.87 9.58 13.65
C PRO A 102 15.58 8.65 12.46
N VAL A 103 14.32 8.53 12.08
CA VAL A 103 13.84 7.70 10.97
C VAL A 103 13.01 8.57 10.04
N LYS A 104 13.50 8.79 8.81
CA LYS A 104 12.71 9.45 7.79
C LYS A 104 11.49 8.59 7.44
N ARG A 105 10.30 9.19 7.50
CA ARG A 105 9.02 8.58 7.12
C ARG A 105 8.53 9.24 5.83
N GLN A 106 8.19 8.43 4.84
CA GLN A 106 7.62 8.85 3.55
C GLN A 106 6.93 7.65 2.88
N CYS A 107 6.28 7.85 1.73
CA CYS A 107 5.84 6.75 0.87
C CYS A 107 7.03 5.85 0.49
N MET A 108 6.85 4.53 0.58
CA MET A 108 7.91 3.56 0.27
C MET A 108 7.95 3.12 -1.21
N HIS A 109 7.00 3.58 -2.04
CA HIS A 109 6.87 3.17 -3.45
C HIS A 109 6.96 1.64 -3.62
N CYS A 110 6.14 0.93 -2.85
CA CYS A 110 6.21 -0.52 -2.71
C CYS A 110 6.15 -1.24 -4.08
N LEU A 111 6.85 -2.37 -4.18
CA LEU A 111 6.75 -3.26 -5.33
C LEU A 111 5.32 -3.81 -5.50
N HIS A 112 4.68 -4.15 -4.37
CA HIS A 112 3.27 -4.57 -4.28
C HIS A 112 2.47 -3.57 -3.44
N PRO A 113 2.02 -2.45 -4.03
CA PRO A 113 1.39 -1.38 -3.28
C PRO A 113 -0.05 -1.72 -2.90
N ALA A 114 -0.26 -2.09 -1.62
CA ALA A 114 -1.60 -2.33 -1.08
C ALA A 114 -2.54 -1.12 -1.22
N CYS A 115 -2.00 0.10 -1.17
CA CYS A 115 -2.78 1.33 -1.39
C CYS A 115 -3.39 1.40 -2.80
N VAL A 116 -2.66 0.97 -3.84
CA VAL A 116 -3.18 0.88 -5.21
C VAL A 116 -4.24 -0.20 -5.30
N SER A 117 -3.96 -1.40 -4.77
CA SER A 117 -4.90 -2.52 -4.79
C SER A 117 -6.21 -2.22 -4.05
N ALA A 118 -6.18 -1.42 -2.98
CA ALA A 118 -7.34 -1.05 -2.20
C ALA A 118 -8.15 0.12 -2.80
N CYS A 119 -7.65 0.80 -3.84
CA CYS A 119 -8.29 1.98 -4.39
C CYS A 119 -9.50 1.59 -5.27
N THR A 120 -10.70 1.66 -4.70
CA THR A 120 -11.95 1.27 -5.38
C THR A 120 -12.32 2.16 -6.57
N VAL A 121 -11.80 3.39 -6.60
CA VAL A 121 -12.06 4.38 -7.66
C VAL A 121 -10.95 4.44 -8.71
N GLY A 122 -9.87 3.67 -8.57
CA GLY A 122 -8.76 3.64 -9.52
C GLY A 122 -7.93 4.93 -9.59
N ALA A 123 -7.94 5.76 -8.54
CA ALA A 123 -7.18 7.01 -8.48
C ALA A 123 -5.66 6.80 -8.26
N LEU A 124 -5.25 5.63 -7.78
CA LEU A 124 -3.84 5.30 -7.52
C LEU A 124 -3.37 4.27 -8.54
N THR A 125 -2.15 4.45 -9.05
CA THR A 125 -1.52 3.53 -10.01
C THR A 125 -0.03 3.35 -9.68
N LYS A 126 0.55 2.23 -10.12
CA LYS A 126 2.00 1.97 -10.06
C LYS A 126 2.58 2.21 -11.45
N THR A 127 3.65 2.99 -11.54
CA THR A 127 4.36 3.20 -12.82
C THR A 127 5.31 2.04 -13.10
N PRO A 128 5.74 1.82 -14.36
CA PRO A 128 6.71 0.78 -14.69
C PRO A 128 8.06 0.92 -13.98
N ASP A 129 8.43 2.17 -13.63
CA ASP A 129 9.72 2.49 -13.01
C ASP A 129 9.69 2.48 -11.48
N GLY A 130 8.57 2.11 -10.85
CA GLY A 130 8.49 2.05 -9.37
C GLY A 130 7.36 2.88 -8.78
#